data_AF-A0A7X3CLU4-F1
#
_entry.id   AF-A0A7X3CLU4-F1
#
_cell.length_a   1.000
_cell.length_b   1.000
_cell.length_c   1.000
_cell.angle_alpha   90.00
_cell.angle_beta   90.00
_cell.angle_gamma   90.00
#
_symmetry.space_group_name_H-M   'P 1'
#
loop_
_entity.id
_entity.type
_entity.pdbx_description
1 polymer ?
#
loop_
_entity_poly.entity_id
_entity_poly.type
_entity_poly.pdbx_seq_one_letter_code
_entity_poly.pdbx_strand_id
1 'polypeptide(L)'
;MKATEVNAKMPTGKVNWVLFNPKTYATILYLLLSLPLGIIYLTVAITGLALSIALTPIFIGIPLFFGVVKLLDGIVKFEQSMIRQILGLPAPPASYNYSPQSNAGQNWFMRMVRAFDGGLFIRNLLLVIMRFVTGIVFFVIMVTVISLGLGFIALPVVHIILMNEMQLDILEHSLFSYFHIDWTYNQQYMFYVGVGVVLFWIALRVVNGLMQIQRRIMFVDEPYQQARPTMPLQDQTQVSVQSPYVEPPVEQSTPEFMQPAYREL
;
A
#
# COMPACT_ATOMS: atom_id res chain seq x y z
N MET A 1 57.56 10.40 15.68
CA MET A 1 56.18 10.71 15.23
C MET A 1 55.76 9.58 14.30
N LYS A 2 54.79 8.76 14.71
CA LYS A 2 54.38 7.53 14.00
C LYS A 2 53.09 7.87 13.26
N ALA A 3 53.15 7.98 11.93
CA ALA A 3 51.98 8.22 11.10
C ALA A 3 51.17 6.93 11.02
N THR A 4 49.98 6.95 11.62
CA THR A 4 49.02 5.86 11.56
C THR A 4 48.29 5.97 10.23
N GLU A 5 48.66 5.13 9.26
CA GLU A 5 47.90 5.00 8.01
C GLU A 5 46.57 4.32 8.32
N VAL A 6 45.51 5.13 8.42
CA VAL A 6 44.12 4.66 8.47
C VAL A 6 43.73 4.16 7.09
N ASN A 7 43.82 2.83 6.91
CA ASN A 7 43.30 2.10 5.76
C ASN A 7 41.77 2.27 5.71
N ALA A 8 41.29 3.23 4.92
CA ALA A 8 39.88 3.40 4.63
C ALA A 8 39.40 2.25 3.74
N LYS A 9 38.93 1.17 4.37
CA LYS A 9 38.19 0.09 3.71
C LYS A 9 36.92 0.69 3.12
N MET A 10 36.95 1.02 1.82
CA MET A 10 35.75 1.44 1.10
C MET A 10 34.70 0.32 1.18
N PRO A 11 33.44 0.61 1.49
CA PRO A 11 32.39 -0.39 1.51
C PRO A 11 32.23 -0.91 0.08
N THR A 12 32.63 -2.17 -0.11
CA THR A 12 32.49 -2.92 -1.35
C THR A 12 31.02 -2.85 -1.76
N GLY A 13 30.73 -2.08 -2.82
CA GLY A 13 29.39 -1.96 -3.38
C GLY A 13 28.88 -3.36 -3.72
N LYS A 14 27.92 -3.85 -2.93
CA LYS A 14 27.25 -5.13 -3.21
C LYS A 14 26.49 -4.96 -4.52
N VAL A 15 27.05 -5.49 -5.61
CA VAL A 15 26.37 -5.62 -6.90
C VAL A 15 25.28 -6.67 -6.72
N ASN A 16 24.13 -6.27 -6.19
CA ASN A 16 22.97 -7.14 -6.07
C ASN A 16 22.43 -7.37 -7.48
N TRP A 17 22.82 -8.49 -8.09
CA TRP A 17 22.24 -8.99 -9.32
C TRP A 17 20.72 -8.94 -9.21
N VAL A 18 20.08 -8.13 -10.06
CA VAL A 18 18.63 -7.87 -10.06
C VAL A 18 17.82 -9.17 -10.12
N LEU A 19 18.40 -10.23 -10.69
CA LEU A 19 17.83 -11.57 -10.81
C LEU A 19 17.66 -12.29 -9.47
N PHE A 20 18.44 -11.97 -8.42
CA PHE A 20 18.35 -12.62 -7.11
C PHE A 20 17.83 -11.68 -6.02
N ASN A 21 17.11 -10.62 -6.41
CA ASN A 21 16.50 -9.73 -5.43
C ASN A 21 15.16 -10.31 -4.95
N PRO A 22 15.00 -10.67 -3.67
CA PRO A 22 13.73 -11.22 -3.16
C PRO A 22 12.55 -10.28 -3.37
N LYS A 23 12.82 -8.96 -3.47
CA LYS A 23 11.80 -7.95 -3.76
C LYS A 23 11.16 -8.11 -5.15
N THR A 24 11.94 -8.49 -6.16
CA THR A 24 11.44 -8.67 -7.53
C THR A 24 10.46 -9.84 -7.57
N TYR A 25 10.81 -10.97 -6.96
CA TYR A 25 9.93 -12.15 -6.87
C TYR A 25 8.66 -11.88 -6.06
N ALA A 26 8.77 -11.14 -4.95
CA ALA A 26 7.61 -10.71 -4.18
C ALA A 26 6.67 -9.81 -5.01
N THR A 27 7.23 -8.91 -5.82
CA THR A 27 6.45 -8.03 -6.70
C THR A 27 5.75 -8.82 -7.82
N ILE A 28 6.46 -9.75 -8.45
CA ILE A 28 5.87 -10.64 -9.47
C ILE A 28 4.72 -11.44 -8.88
N LEU A 29 4.91 -12.06 -7.72
CA LEU A 29 3.87 -12.81 -7.05
C LEU A 29 2.67 -11.92 -6.71
N TYR A 30 2.92 -10.72 -6.18
CA TYR A 30 1.89 -9.74 -5.89
C TYR A 30 1.08 -9.31 -7.13
N LEU A 31 1.74 -9.10 -8.28
CA LEU A 31 1.07 -8.76 -9.55
C LEU A 31 0.29 -9.97 -10.11
N LEU A 32 0.76 -11.19 -9.90
CA LEU A 32 0.03 -12.40 -10.29
C LEU A 32 -1.21 -12.62 -9.41
N LEU A 33 -1.11 -12.23 -8.14
CA LEU A 33 -2.19 -12.29 -7.17
C LEU A 33 -3.13 -11.06 -7.23
N SER A 34 -2.82 -10.03 -8.01
CA SER A 34 -3.62 -8.79 -8.02
C SER A 34 -5.06 -9.02 -8.48
N LEU A 35 -5.27 -9.94 -9.42
CA LEU A 35 -6.61 -10.31 -9.90
C LEU A 35 -7.43 -11.07 -8.84
N PRO A 36 -6.95 -12.20 -8.27
CA PRO A 36 -7.72 -12.89 -7.24
C PRO A 36 -7.98 -12.02 -6.00
N LEU A 37 -7.01 -11.21 -5.56
CA LEU A 37 -7.25 -10.25 -4.47
C LEU A 37 -8.29 -9.20 -4.85
N GLY A 38 -8.21 -8.63 -6.05
CA GLY A 38 -9.20 -7.67 -6.55
C GLY A 38 -10.62 -8.24 -6.57
N ILE A 39 -10.78 -9.50 -7.00
CA ILE A 39 -12.08 -10.21 -6.99
C ILE A 39 -12.59 -10.37 -5.57
N ILE A 40 -11.76 -10.84 -4.64
CA ILE A 40 -12.14 -11.03 -3.24
C ILE A 40 -12.62 -9.69 -2.64
N TYR A 41 -11.84 -8.62 -2.82
CA TYR A 41 -12.17 -7.31 -2.27
C TYR A 41 -13.46 -6.74 -2.84
N LEU A 42 -13.63 -6.81 -4.17
CA LEU A 42 -14.83 -6.33 -4.83
C LEU A 42 -16.05 -7.15 -4.40
N THR A 43 -15.92 -8.47 -4.33
CA THR A 43 -17.00 -9.37 -3.92
C THR A 43 -17.45 -9.05 -2.51
N VAL A 44 -16.51 -8.95 -1.56
CA VAL A 44 -16.83 -8.60 -0.17
C VAL A 44 -17.45 -7.20 -0.07
N ALA A 45 -16.96 -6.22 -0.84
CA ALA A 45 -17.51 -4.87 -0.86
C ALA A 45 -18.96 -4.85 -1.34
N ILE A 46 -19.23 -5.44 -2.51
CA ILE A 46 -20.56 -5.44 -3.12
C ILE A 46 -21.53 -6.27 -2.28
N THR A 47 -21.15 -7.49 -1.88
CA THR A 47 -22.01 -8.36 -1.08
C THR A 47 -22.28 -7.78 0.30
N GLY A 48 -21.27 -7.21 0.97
CA GLY A 48 -21.43 -6.55 2.26
C GLY A 48 -22.39 -5.37 2.18
N LEU A 49 -22.24 -4.51 1.15
CA LEU A 49 -23.14 -3.38 0.94
C LEU A 49 -24.57 -3.82 0.61
N ALA A 50 -24.73 -4.81 -0.28
CA ALA A 50 -26.04 -5.35 -0.65
C ALA A 50 -26.75 -5.98 0.55
N LEU A 51 -26.04 -6.78 1.36
CA LEU A 51 -26.58 -7.36 2.59
C LEU A 51 -26.97 -6.28 3.60
N SER A 52 -26.15 -5.23 3.75
CA SER A 52 -26.46 -4.13 4.67
C SER A 52 -27.77 -3.43 4.29
N ILE A 53 -27.99 -3.19 3.00
CA ILE A 53 -29.24 -2.59 2.50
C ILE A 53 -30.40 -3.57 2.69
N ALA A 54 -30.24 -4.85 2.31
CA ALA A 54 -31.29 -5.86 2.40
C ALA A 54 -31.74 -6.15 3.85
N LEU A 55 -30.83 -6.10 4.83
CA LEU A 55 -31.13 -6.32 6.25
C LEU A 55 -31.57 -5.05 6.99
N THR A 56 -31.67 -3.90 6.31
CA THR A 56 -32.11 -2.65 6.92
C THR A 56 -33.52 -2.73 7.54
N PRO A 57 -34.53 -3.37 6.91
CA PRO A 57 -35.85 -3.53 7.52
C PRO A 57 -35.87 -4.31 8.84
N ILE A 58 -34.87 -5.18 9.06
CA ILE A 58 -34.72 -6.00 10.27
C ILE A 58 -33.87 -5.27 11.33
N PHE A 59 -33.58 -3.97 11.13
CA PHE A 59 -32.69 -3.13 11.96
C PHE A 59 -31.22 -3.61 12.07
N ILE A 60 -30.89 -4.83 11.62
CA ILE A 60 -29.53 -5.40 11.58
C ILE A 60 -28.67 -4.78 10.47
N GLY A 61 -29.29 -4.25 9.42
CA GLY A 61 -28.58 -3.67 8.28
C GLY A 61 -27.66 -2.50 8.65
N ILE A 62 -28.06 -1.67 9.62
CA ILE A 62 -27.26 -0.50 10.02
C ILE A 62 -25.95 -0.91 10.74
N PRO A 63 -25.97 -1.77 11.79
CA PRO A 63 -24.75 -2.32 12.37
C PRO A 63 -23.86 -3.03 11.33
N LEU A 64 -24.47 -3.78 10.40
CA LEU A 64 -23.75 -4.49 9.36
C LEU A 64 -23.02 -3.52 8.41
N PHE A 65 -23.68 -2.42 8.02
CA PHE A 65 -23.07 -1.38 7.19
C PHE A 65 -21.79 -0.83 7.81
N PHE A 66 -21.81 -0.50 9.10
CA PHE A 66 -20.61 -0.03 9.81
C PHE A 66 -19.52 -1.09 9.88
N GLY A 67 -19.89 -2.37 10.00
CA GLY A 67 -18.97 -3.49 9.87
C GLY A 67 -18.28 -3.52 8.50
N VAL A 68 -19.05 -3.34 7.43
CA VAL A 68 -18.53 -3.30 6.05
C VAL A 68 -17.62 -2.09 5.84
N VAL A 69 -17.98 -0.90 6.32
CA VAL A 69 -17.15 0.30 6.25
C VAL A 69 -15.78 0.05 6.91
N LYS A 70 -15.78 -0.55 8.11
CA LYS A 70 -14.53 -0.91 8.82
C LYS A 70 -13.73 -1.98 8.08
N LEU A 71 -14.41 -2.92 7.45
CA LEU A 71 -13.78 -3.96 6.62
C LEU A 71 -13.10 -3.34 5.39
N LEU A 72 -13.77 -2.43 4.67
CA LEU A 72 -13.21 -1.71 3.52
C LEU A 72 -11.97 -0.89 3.91
N ASP A 73 -12.02 -0.20 5.05
CA ASP A 73 -10.85 0.50 5.59
C ASP A 73 -9.69 -0.47 5.90
N GLY A 74 -10.00 -1.64 6.47
CA GLY A 74 -9.03 -2.72 6.69
C GLY A 74 -8.40 -3.22 5.38
N ILE A 75 -9.19 -3.47 4.34
CA ILE A 75 -8.72 -3.90 3.02
C ILE A 75 -7.75 -2.87 2.43
N VAL A 76 -8.14 -1.59 2.42
CA VAL A 76 -7.31 -0.52 1.86
C VAL A 76 -5.99 -0.41 2.62
N LYS A 77 -6.02 -0.47 3.97
CA LYS A 77 -4.80 -0.43 4.79
C LYS A 77 -3.91 -1.65 4.58
N PHE A 78 -4.50 -2.84 4.45
CA PHE A 78 -3.76 -4.07 4.16
C PHE A 78 -3.03 -3.96 2.82
N GLU A 79 -3.72 -3.52 1.78
CA GLU A 79 -3.16 -3.38 0.45
C GLU A 79 -2.06 -2.29 0.42
N GLN A 80 -2.28 -1.14 1.08
CA GLN A 80 -1.23 -0.13 1.28
C GLN A 80 -0.02 -0.68 2.05
N SER A 81 -0.24 -1.54 3.05
CA SER A 81 0.83 -2.18 3.82
C SER A 81 1.67 -3.13 2.95
N MET A 82 1.03 -3.98 2.15
CA MET A 82 1.72 -4.87 1.21
C MET A 82 2.60 -4.07 0.23
N ILE A 83 2.05 -3.00 -0.35
CA ILE A 83 2.79 -2.10 -1.24
C ILE A 83 4.01 -1.50 -0.54
N ARG A 84 3.83 -1.00 0.69
CA ARG A 84 4.93 -0.41 1.48
C ARG A 84 6.01 -1.43 1.81
N GLN A 85 5.63 -2.65 2.20
CA GLN A 85 6.58 -3.73 2.50
C GLN A 85 7.42 -4.11 1.27
N ILE A 86 6.78 -4.26 0.11
CA ILE A 86 7.46 -4.59 -1.15
C ILE A 86 8.45 -3.47 -1.55
N LEU A 87 8.01 -2.22 -1.43
CA LEU A 87 8.84 -1.05 -1.77
C LEU A 87 9.87 -0.70 -0.69
N GLY A 88 9.76 -1.25 0.51
CA GLY A 88 10.59 -0.89 1.67
C GLY A 88 10.31 0.51 2.22
N LEU A 89 9.07 0.99 2.08
CA LEU A 89 8.64 2.27 2.65
C LEU A 89 8.36 2.13 4.15
N PRO A 90 8.61 3.18 4.96
CA PRO A 90 8.32 3.14 6.39
C PRO A 90 6.82 2.92 6.65
N ALA A 91 6.51 2.31 7.80
CA ALA A 91 5.15 2.08 8.23
C ALA A 91 4.35 3.41 8.25
N PRO A 92 3.05 3.39 7.91
CA PRO A 92 2.25 4.61 7.97
C PRO A 92 2.37 5.26 9.36
N PRO A 93 2.50 6.58 9.44
CA PRO A 93 2.49 7.27 10.72
C PRO A 93 1.18 6.89 11.42
N ALA A 94 1.29 6.43 12.67
CA ALA A 94 0.13 6.09 13.47
C ALA A 94 -0.80 7.30 13.45
N SER A 95 -1.97 7.15 12.83
CA SER A 95 -3.02 8.16 12.91
C SER A 95 -3.31 8.36 14.40
N TYR A 96 -2.94 9.54 14.93
CA TYR A 96 -3.28 9.97 16.28
C TYR A 96 -4.81 10.05 16.33
N ASN A 97 -5.44 8.92 16.64
CA ASN A 97 -6.85 8.88 16.98
C ASN A 97 -6.96 9.61 18.30
N TYR A 98 -7.33 10.89 18.25
CA TYR A 98 -7.79 11.62 19.41
C TYR A 98 -8.99 10.84 19.95
N SER A 99 -8.78 10.04 20.99
CA SER A 99 -9.85 9.33 21.66
C SER A 99 -10.86 10.37 22.11
N PRO A 100 -12.08 10.42 21.53
CA PRO A 100 -13.09 11.33 22.03
C PRO A 100 -13.35 10.92 23.48
N GLN A 101 -13.09 11.84 24.42
CA GLN A 101 -13.33 11.69 25.85
C GLN A 101 -14.60 10.85 26.05
N SER A 102 -14.43 9.67 26.63
CA SER A 102 -15.51 8.70 26.79
C SER A 102 -16.51 9.24 27.80
N ASN A 103 -17.57 9.89 27.33
CA ASN A 103 -18.76 10.10 28.13
C ASN A 103 -19.41 8.73 28.37
N ALA A 104 -19.13 8.17 29.55
CA ALA A 104 -19.75 6.95 30.07
C ALA A 104 -21.26 7.18 30.17
N GLY A 105 -22.02 6.71 29.19
CA GLY A 105 -23.48 6.88 29.11
C GLY A 105 -24.03 7.16 27.70
N GLN A 106 -23.17 7.45 26.71
CA GLN A 106 -23.66 7.72 25.35
C GLN A 106 -23.93 6.43 24.57
N ASN A 107 -25.16 6.30 24.02
CA ASN A 107 -25.60 5.19 23.19
C ASN A 107 -24.55 4.80 22.13
N TRP A 108 -24.27 3.50 22.01
CA TRP A 108 -23.26 2.94 21.09
C TRP A 108 -23.44 3.45 19.64
N PHE A 109 -24.68 3.78 19.28
CA PHE A 109 -25.11 4.08 17.92
C PHE A 109 -24.64 5.48 17.54
N MET A 110 -24.77 6.41 18.49
CA MET A 110 -24.27 7.77 18.35
C MET A 110 -22.74 7.78 18.18
N ARG A 111 -22.03 6.80 18.77
CA ARG A 111 -20.58 6.65 18.59
C ARG A 111 -20.23 6.18 17.18
N MET A 112 -20.94 5.16 16.67
CA MET A 112 -20.73 4.64 15.31
C MET A 112 -21.01 5.70 14.25
N VAL A 113 -22.14 6.41 14.38
CA VAL A 113 -22.53 7.47 13.43
C VAL A 113 -21.55 8.65 13.49
N ARG A 114 -21.06 9.05 14.68
CA ARG A 114 -20.09 10.15 14.80
C ARG A 114 -18.69 9.78 14.29
N ALA A 115 -18.31 8.52 14.38
CA ALA A 115 -17.05 8.00 13.85
C ALA A 115 -17.10 7.77 12.33
N PHE A 116 -18.26 7.92 11.70
CA PHE A 116 -18.41 7.74 10.26
C PHE A 116 -17.90 8.95 9.49
N ASP A 117 -16.96 8.70 8.59
CA ASP A 117 -16.58 9.65 7.56
C ASP A 117 -17.06 9.14 6.20
N GLY A 118 -18.13 9.76 5.68
CA GLY A 118 -18.70 9.41 4.38
C GLY A 118 -17.72 9.64 3.22
N GLY A 119 -16.82 10.63 3.35
CA GLY A 119 -15.76 10.90 2.39
C GLY A 119 -14.71 9.79 2.38
N LEU A 120 -14.32 9.29 3.56
CA LEU A 120 -13.43 8.15 3.69
C LEU A 120 -14.06 6.87 3.12
N PHE A 121 -15.34 6.64 3.41
CA PHE A 121 -16.08 5.48 2.89
C PHE A 121 -16.12 5.47 1.36
N ILE A 122 -16.55 6.57 0.73
CA ILE A 122 -16.66 6.62 -0.74
C ILE A 122 -15.29 6.48 -1.39
N ARG A 123 -14.25 7.05 -0.80
CA ARG A 123 -12.87 6.90 -1.27
C ARG A 123 -12.40 5.46 -1.16
N ASN A 124 -12.60 4.81 -0.02
CA ASN A 124 -12.19 3.42 0.18
C ASN A 124 -12.94 2.47 -0.76
N LEU A 125 -14.23 2.70 -0.97
CA LEU A 125 -15.03 1.96 -1.94
C LEU A 125 -14.49 2.15 -3.37
N LEU A 126 -14.23 3.39 -3.77
CA LEU A 126 -13.65 3.71 -5.09
C LEU A 126 -12.29 3.05 -5.27
N LEU A 127 -11.43 3.07 -4.23
CA LEU A 127 -10.13 2.40 -4.25
C LEU A 127 -10.26 0.89 -4.44
N VAL A 128 -11.23 0.24 -3.79
CA VAL A 128 -11.49 -1.20 -3.97
C VAL A 128 -11.97 -1.51 -5.39
N ILE A 129 -12.84 -0.67 -5.96
CA ILE A 129 -13.29 -0.84 -7.35
C ILE A 129 -12.10 -0.66 -8.33
N MET A 130 -11.31 0.39 -8.14
CA MET A 130 -10.10 0.64 -8.94
C MET A 130 -9.08 -0.49 -8.78
N ARG A 131 -8.98 -1.09 -7.59
CA ARG A 131 -8.09 -2.23 -7.34
C ARG A 131 -8.47 -3.45 -8.17
N PHE A 132 -9.76 -3.70 -8.38
CA PHE A 132 -10.21 -4.78 -9.28
C PHE A 132 -9.79 -4.51 -10.73
N VAL A 133 -10.05 -3.31 -11.25
CA VAL A 133 -9.72 -2.94 -12.64
C VAL A 133 -8.21 -3.01 -12.89
N THR A 134 -7.42 -2.40 -12.00
CA THR A 134 -5.95 -2.47 -12.07
C THR A 134 -5.44 -3.89 -11.90
N GLY A 135 -6.07 -4.70 -11.04
CA GLY A 135 -5.74 -6.10 -10.84
C GLY A 135 -5.85 -6.93 -12.12
N ILE A 136 -6.87 -6.68 -12.94
CA ILE A 136 -7.02 -7.33 -14.27
C ILE A 136 -5.89 -6.92 -15.20
N VAL A 137 -5.66 -5.62 -15.36
CA VAL A 137 -4.65 -5.09 -16.28
C VAL A 137 -3.27 -5.63 -15.92
N PHE A 138 -2.91 -5.60 -14.64
CA PHE A 138 -1.61 -6.06 -14.18
C PHE A 138 -1.42 -7.56 -14.34
N PHE A 139 -2.45 -8.34 -14.00
CA PHE A 139 -2.42 -9.78 -14.18
C PHE A 139 -2.23 -10.15 -15.66
N VAL A 140 -3.02 -9.57 -16.56
CA VAL A 140 -2.94 -9.84 -18.00
C VAL A 140 -1.56 -9.49 -18.54
N ILE A 141 -1.07 -8.27 -18.28
CA ILE A 141 0.28 -7.85 -18.72
C ILE A 141 1.35 -8.81 -18.18
N MET A 142 1.29 -9.16 -16.90
CA MET A 142 2.29 -10.02 -16.28
C MET A 142 2.29 -11.42 -16.90
N VAL A 143 1.12 -12.03 -17.05
CA VAL A 143 0.97 -13.37 -17.65
C VAL A 143 1.42 -13.35 -19.11
N THR A 144 1.03 -12.33 -19.89
CA THR A 144 1.44 -12.22 -21.30
C THR A 144 2.95 -12.11 -21.44
N VAL A 145 3.60 -11.21 -20.68
CA VAL A 145 5.04 -10.99 -20.83
C VAL A 145 5.87 -12.18 -20.34
N ILE A 146 5.48 -12.82 -19.22
CA ILE A 146 6.15 -14.05 -18.76
C ILE A 146 5.99 -15.16 -19.81
N SER A 147 4.78 -15.36 -20.33
CA SER A 147 4.49 -16.42 -21.31
C SER A 147 5.27 -16.21 -22.60
N LEU A 148 5.35 -14.98 -23.09
CA LEU A 148 6.13 -14.64 -24.28
C LEU A 148 7.63 -14.89 -24.04
N GLY A 149 8.19 -14.34 -22.95
CA GLY A 149 9.61 -14.47 -22.66
C GLY A 149 10.02 -15.93 -22.49
N LEU A 150 9.25 -16.70 -21.71
CA LEU A 150 9.53 -18.11 -21.48
C LEU A 150 9.31 -18.95 -22.74
N GLY A 151 8.29 -18.64 -23.55
CA GLY A 151 8.00 -19.32 -24.80
C GLY A 151 9.14 -19.19 -25.81
N PHE A 152 9.69 -17.98 -25.99
CA PHE A 152 10.82 -17.75 -26.89
C PHE A 152 12.12 -18.39 -26.40
N ILE A 153 12.35 -18.42 -25.08
CA ILE A 153 13.52 -19.08 -24.50
C ILE A 153 13.41 -20.61 -24.61
N ALA A 154 12.20 -21.16 -24.44
CA ALA A 154 11.96 -22.61 -24.52
C ALA A 154 11.84 -23.13 -25.96
N LEU A 155 11.59 -22.25 -26.94
CA LEU A 155 11.42 -22.58 -28.36
C LEU A 155 12.46 -23.57 -28.92
N PRO A 156 13.79 -23.36 -28.77
CA PRO A 156 14.77 -24.31 -29.30
C PRO A 156 14.63 -25.72 -28.70
N VAL A 157 14.33 -25.81 -27.40
CA VAL A 157 14.13 -27.10 -26.72
C VAL A 157 12.87 -27.77 -27.23
N VAL A 158 11.78 -27.01 -27.37
CA VAL A 158 10.50 -27.51 -27.89
C VAL A 158 10.65 -28.01 -29.33
N HIS A 159 11.37 -27.28 -30.18
CA HIS A 159 11.62 -27.68 -31.57
C HIS A 159 12.40 -29.00 -31.66
N ILE A 160 13.47 -29.16 -30.87
CA ILE A 160 14.27 -30.40 -30.85
C ILE A 160 13.41 -31.61 -30.48
N ILE A 161 12.57 -31.47 -29.45
CA ILE A 161 11.68 -32.56 -29.00
C ILE A 161 10.62 -32.88 -30.06
N LEU A 162 10.01 -31.85 -30.66
CA LEU A 162 8.99 -32.02 -31.71
C LEU A 162 9.56 -32.70 -32.96
N MET A 163 10.76 -32.30 -33.37
CA MET A 163 11.45 -32.90 -34.49
C MET A 163 11.79 -34.37 -34.21
N ASN A 164 12.25 -34.69 -33.00
CA ASN A 164 12.62 -36.06 -32.63
C ASN A 164 11.41 -37.00 -32.53
N GLU A 165 10.34 -36.57 -31.86
CA GLU A 165 9.20 -37.44 -31.54
C GLU A 165 8.13 -37.43 -32.63
N MET A 166 7.82 -36.26 -33.20
CA MET A 166 6.69 -36.07 -34.10
C MET A 166 7.11 -35.74 -35.53
N GLN A 167 8.42 -35.66 -35.80
CA GLN A 167 8.98 -35.29 -37.11
C GLN A 167 8.36 -33.98 -37.66
N LEU A 168 7.96 -33.10 -36.73
CA LEU A 168 7.24 -31.87 -37.04
C LEU A 168 8.21 -30.70 -36.95
N ASP A 169 8.54 -30.11 -38.11
CA ASP A 169 9.38 -28.92 -38.17
C ASP A 169 8.53 -27.64 -38.07
N ILE A 170 8.39 -27.11 -36.84
CA ILE A 170 7.70 -25.83 -36.61
C ILE A 170 8.46 -24.62 -37.17
N LEU A 171 9.71 -24.78 -37.63
CA LEU A 171 10.57 -23.71 -38.14
C LEU A 171 10.72 -23.71 -39.67
N GLU A 172 10.20 -24.73 -40.36
CA GLU A 172 10.27 -24.86 -41.83
C GLU A 172 9.63 -23.65 -42.54
N HIS A 173 8.47 -23.22 -42.05
CA HIS A 173 7.78 -21.99 -42.50
C HIS A 173 7.94 -20.84 -41.49
N SER A 174 9.13 -20.69 -40.93
CA SER A 174 9.43 -19.59 -40.01
C SER A 174 9.32 -18.21 -40.71
N LEU A 175 9.19 -17.15 -39.89
CA LEU A 175 9.13 -15.77 -40.38
C LEU A 175 10.32 -15.43 -41.31
N PHE A 176 11.50 -16.00 -41.06
CA PHE A 176 12.70 -15.78 -41.88
C PHE A 176 12.58 -16.37 -43.27
N SER A 177 11.98 -17.57 -43.38
CA SER A 177 11.69 -18.22 -44.67
C SER A 177 10.71 -17.36 -45.49
N TYR A 178 9.70 -16.75 -44.85
CA TYR A 178 8.79 -15.80 -45.51
C TYR A 178 9.50 -14.56 -46.05
N PHE A 179 10.49 -14.03 -45.31
CA PHE A 179 11.31 -12.90 -45.74
C PHE A 179 12.49 -13.29 -46.65
N HIS A 180 12.56 -14.55 -47.12
CA HIS A 180 13.66 -15.06 -47.97
C HIS A 180 15.04 -14.91 -47.31
N ILE A 181 15.12 -15.12 -46.00
CA ILE A 181 16.34 -15.09 -45.20
C ILE A 181 16.78 -16.54 -44.93
N ASP A 182 17.84 -16.98 -45.59
CA ASP A 182 18.38 -18.36 -45.51
C ASP A 182 19.22 -18.59 -44.24
N TRP A 183 18.65 -18.33 -43.07
CA TRP A 183 19.33 -18.58 -41.80
C TRP A 183 19.34 -20.06 -41.43
N THR A 184 20.48 -20.52 -40.93
CA THR A 184 20.61 -21.87 -40.36
C THR A 184 19.78 -21.98 -39.06
N TYR A 185 19.33 -23.19 -38.71
CA TYR A 185 18.57 -23.42 -37.47
C TYR A 185 19.28 -22.87 -36.22
N ASN A 186 20.62 -23.01 -36.14
CA ASN A 186 21.41 -22.48 -35.03
C ASN A 186 21.33 -20.95 -34.92
N GLN A 187 21.36 -20.23 -36.05
CA GLN A 187 21.21 -18.77 -36.09
C GLN A 187 19.79 -18.35 -35.67
N GLN A 188 18.78 -19.09 -36.13
CA GLN A 188 17.39 -18.86 -35.73
C GLN A 188 17.18 -19.07 -34.22
N TYR A 189 17.73 -20.15 -33.65
CA TYR A 189 17.68 -20.38 -32.20
C TYR A 189 18.33 -19.25 -31.40
N MET A 190 19.52 -18.82 -31.80
CA MET A 190 20.21 -17.71 -31.14
C MET A 190 19.37 -16.43 -31.20
N PHE A 191 18.71 -16.16 -32.33
CA PHE A 191 17.83 -15.02 -32.46
C PHE A 191 16.60 -15.12 -31.54
N TYR A 192 15.88 -16.24 -31.55
CA TYR A 192 14.69 -16.43 -30.71
C TYR A 192 15.02 -16.38 -29.22
N VAL A 193 16.12 -17.01 -28.81
CA VAL A 193 16.61 -16.90 -27.42
C VAL A 193 16.99 -15.46 -27.09
N GLY A 194 17.69 -14.76 -28.00
CA GLY A 194 18.03 -13.35 -27.84
C GLY A 194 16.79 -12.46 -27.65
N VAL A 195 15.78 -12.63 -28.50
CA VAL A 195 14.48 -11.94 -28.38
C VAL A 195 13.80 -12.30 -27.06
N GLY A 196 13.80 -13.56 -26.67
CA GLY A 196 13.25 -14.02 -25.40
C GLY A 196 13.93 -13.36 -24.18
N VAL A 197 15.26 -13.25 -24.20
CA VAL A 197 16.03 -12.57 -23.15
C VAL A 197 15.72 -11.08 -23.10
N VAL A 198 15.61 -10.41 -24.25
CA VAL A 198 15.22 -8.99 -24.32
C VAL A 198 13.80 -8.78 -23.77
N LEU A 199 12.85 -9.64 -24.15
CA LEU A 199 11.50 -9.61 -23.61
C LEU A 199 11.46 -9.85 -22.11
N PHE A 200 12.27 -10.78 -21.61
CA PHE A 200 12.41 -11.03 -20.18
C PHE A 200 12.97 -9.80 -19.44
N TRP A 201 13.96 -9.12 -20.03
CA TRP A 201 14.48 -7.87 -19.48
C TRP A 201 13.43 -6.75 -19.46
N ILE A 202 12.63 -6.63 -20.52
CA ILE A 202 11.48 -5.72 -20.57
C ILE A 202 10.47 -6.10 -19.48
N ALA A 203 10.20 -7.39 -19.25
CA ALA A 203 9.31 -7.88 -18.20
C ALA A 203 9.70 -7.34 -16.82
N LEU A 204 10.98 -7.44 -16.47
CA LEU A 204 11.50 -6.93 -15.20
C LEU A 204 11.28 -5.42 -15.05
N ARG A 205 11.36 -4.68 -16.16
CA ARG A 205 11.11 -3.23 -16.17
C ARG A 205 9.63 -2.90 -16.03
N VAL A 206 8.76 -3.69 -16.68
CA VAL A 206 7.30 -3.58 -16.56
C VAL A 206 6.85 -3.83 -15.13
N VAL A 207 7.38 -4.84 -14.44
CA VAL A 207 7.08 -5.12 -13.02
C VAL A 207 7.28 -3.89 -12.14
N ASN A 208 8.44 -3.24 -12.28
CA ASN A 208 8.76 -2.05 -11.51
C ASN A 208 7.84 -0.86 -11.87
N GLY A 209 7.53 -0.70 -13.16
CA GLY A 209 6.59 0.34 -13.62
C GLY A 209 5.19 0.14 -13.07
N LEU A 210 4.65 -1.07 -13.14
CA LEU A 210 3.32 -1.41 -12.60
C LEU A 210 3.25 -1.16 -11.10
N MET A 211 4.30 -1.50 -10.36
CA MET A 211 4.35 -1.26 -8.91
C MET A 211 4.32 0.24 -8.57
N GLN A 212 4.98 1.09 -9.36
CA GLN A 212 4.94 2.54 -9.17
C GLN A 212 3.56 3.12 -9.49
N ILE A 213 2.91 2.64 -10.56
CA ILE A 213 1.54 3.01 -10.90
C ILE A 213 0.61 2.63 -9.74
N GLN A 214 0.73 1.41 -9.22
CA GLN A 214 -0.07 0.93 -8.11
C GLN A 214 0.12 1.77 -6.83
N ARG A 215 1.37 2.14 -6.50
CA ARG A 215 1.67 3.04 -5.39
C ARG A 215 0.93 4.37 -5.53
N ARG A 216 0.93 4.94 -6.74
CA ARG A 216 0.32 6.24 -7.01
C ARG A 216 -1.21 6.20 -6.92
N ILE A 217 -1.82 5.16 -7.48
CA ILE A 217 -3.28 4.98 -7.46
C ILE A 217 -3.79 4.83 -6.03
N MET A 218 -3.02 4.16 -5.17
CA MET A 218 -3.47 3.88 -3.80
C MET A 218 -3.11 4.96 -2.77
N PHE A 219 -2.66 6.14 -3.22
CA PHE A 219 -2.30 7.29 -2.36
C PHE A 219 -1.42 6.89 -1.17
N VAL A 220 -0.47 5.96 -1.39
CA VAL A 220 0.41 5.45 -0.32
C VAL A 220 1.24 6.58 0.31
N ASP A 221 1.48 7.64 -0.47
CA ASP A 221 2.33 8.79 -0.14
C ASP A 221 1.57 9.94 0.57
N GLU A 222 0.24 9.93 0.61
CA GLU A 222 -0.52 11.01 1.26
C GLU A 222 -0.72 10.73 2.75
N PRO A 223 -0.17 11.56 3.67
CA PRO A 223 -0.62 11.55 5.04
C PRO A 223 -2.10 11.91 5.04
N TYR A 224 -2.92 11.04 5.62
CA TYR A 224 -4.35 11.24 5.80
C TYR A 224 -4.56 12.43 6.75
N GLN A 225 -4.46 13.68 6.29
CA GLN A 225 -5.00 14.91 6.91
C GLN A 225 -4.36 16.17 6.30
N GLN A 226 -5.15 16.94 5.57
CA GLN A 226 -5.41 18.32 6.01
C GLN A 226 -6.93 18.48 6.08
N ALA A 227 -7.41 18.52 7.33
CA ALA A 227 -8.77 18.85 7.66
C ALA A 227 -9.03 20.33 7.37
N ARG A 228 -10.04 20.60 6.53
CA ARG A 228 -10.77 21.88 6.31
C ARG A 228 -9.94 23.15 5.98
N PRO A 229 -10.49 24.07 5.16
CA PRO A 229 -9.85 25.33 4.84
C PRO A 229 -9.72 26.15 6.13
N THR A 230 -8.52 26.64 6.43
CA THR A 230 -8.36 27.77 7.34
C THR A 230 -9.21 28.91 6.78
N MET A 231 -10.19 29.35 7.56
CA MET A 231 -10.94 30.58 7.32
C MET A 231 -9.97 31.70 6.91
N PRO A 232 -10.33 32.59 5.97
CA PRO A 232 -9.49 33.75 5.71
C PRO A 232 -9.38 34.53 7.02
N LEU A 233 -8.18 34.60 7.59
CA LEU A 233 -7.87 35.53 8.68
C LEU A 233 -7.96 36.93 8.10
N GLN A 234 -9.15 37.49 8.19
CA GLN A 234 -9.40 38.90 7.96
C GLN A 234 -9.01 39.63 9.24
N ASP A 235 -7.96 40.45 9.11
CA ASP A 235 -7.47 41.50 9.99
C ASP A 235 -7.41 41.25 11.51
N GLN A 236 -6.18 41.08 12.01
CA GLN A 236 -5.82 41.54 13.36
C GLN A 236 -4.47 42.27 13.32
N THR A 237 -4.49 43.50 12.80
CA THR A 237 -3.55 44.54 13.21
C THR A 237 -3.81 44.92 14.67
N GLN A 238 -2.77 44.82 15.52
CA GLN A 238 -2.62 45.45 16.85
C GLN A 238 -3.64 44.94 17.91
N VAL A 239 -3.25 44.46 19.10
CA VAL A 239 -2.58 45.22 20.16
C VAL A 239 -1.80 44.24 21.06
N SER A 240 -0.55 44.58 21.33
CA SER A 240 0.32 44.02 22.37
C SER A 240 -0.26 44.23 23.78
N VAL A 241 -0.43 43.18 24.57
CA VAL A 241 -0.56 43.31 26.04
C VAL A 241 0.22 42.21 26.75
N GLN A 242 1.23 42.65 27.49
CA GLN A 242 2.01 41.94 28.49
C GLN A 242 1.13 41.30 29.57
N SER A 243 1.54 40.12 30.03
CA SER A 243 0.98 39.45 31.21
C SER A 243 1.44 40.14 32.51
N PRO A 244 0.55 40.52 33.44
CA PRO A 244 0.91 40.83 34.82
C PRO A 244 0.57 39.64 35.73
N TYR A 245 1.61 39.00 36.28
CA TYR A 245 1.49 38.09 37.42
C TYR A 245 1.06 38.89 38.66
N VAL A 246 0.05 38.40 39.39
CA VAL A 246 -0.33 38.88 40.73
C VAL A 246 -0.16 37.71 41.71
N GLU A 247 0.81 37.82 42.63
CA GLU A 247 0.95 36.96 43.81
C GLU A 247 -0.11 37.31 44.87
N PRO A 248 -0.74 36.32 45.54
CA PRO A 248 -1.50 36.55 46.76
C PRO A 248 -0.60 36.47 48.02
N PRO A 249 -0.90 37.23 49.10
CA PRO A 249 -0.01 37.36 50.25
C PRO A 249 -0.07 36.17 51.21
N VAL A 250 1.07 35.91 51.83
CA VAL A 250 1.32 34.89 52.86
C VAL A 250 0.71 35.33 54.20
N GLU A 251 -0.16 34.52 54.78
CA GLU A 251 -0.65 34.69 56.15
C GLU A 251 -0.16 33.52 57.01
N GLN A 252 0.69 33.84 57.98
CA GLN A 252 1.43 32.89 58.81
C GLN A 252 1.15 33.26 60.28
N SER A 253 0.34 32.47 60.97
CA SER A 253 0.23 32.52 62.44
C SER A 253 -0.18 31.16 63.03
N THR A 254 0.86 30.42 63.41
CA THR A 254 1.10 29.56 64.59
C THR A 254 -0.05 28.74 65.23
N PRO A 255 0.16 27.42 65.51
CA PRO A 255 -0.80 26.60 66.26
C PRO A 255 -0.69 26.81 67.79
N GLU A 256 -1.84 27.05 68.44
CA GLU A 256 -1.99 27.16 69.90
C GLU A 256 -1.71 25.84 70.63
N PHE A 257 -0.95 25.95 71.72
CA PHE A 257 -0.76 24.91 72.73
C PHE A 257 -1.88 24.96 73.78
N MET A 258 -2.36 23.77 74.13
CA MET A 258 -3.34 23.48 75.17
C MET A 258 -2.76 23.69 76.58
N GLN A 259 -3.47 24.40 77.49
CA GLN A 259 -3.81 23.97 78.88
C GLN A 259 -4.48 25.10 79.74
N PRO A 260 -5.20 24.76 80.82
CA PRO A 260 -6.44 25.45 81.25
C PRO A 260 -6.31 26.22 82.58
N ALA A 261 -7.24 27.15 82.87
CA ALA A 261 -7.68 27.49 84.24
C ALA A 261 -8.85 28.51 84.28
N TYR A 262 -9.97 28.07 84.88
CA TYR A 262 -10.85 28.72 85.88
C TYR A 262 -11.42 30.16 85.76
N ARG A 263 -12.75 30.19 85.97
CA ARG A 263 -13.62 31.08 86.80
C ARG A 263 -13.98 32.51 86.38
N GLU A 264 -15.31 32.72 86.30
CA GLU A 264 -16.16 33.72 87.00
C GLU A 264 -15.68 35.19 86.99
N LEU A 265 -16.46 36.20 86.57
CA LEU A 265 -17.87 36.54 86.78
C LEU A 265 -18.35 37.49 85.65
#